data_AF-A0A7T5R643-F1
#
_entry.id   AF-A0A7T5R643-F1
#
_cell.length_a   1.000
_cell.length_b   1.000
_cell.length_c   1.000
_cell.angle_alpha   90.00
_cell.angle_beta   90.00
_cell.angle_gamma   90.00
#
_symmetry.space_group_name_H-M   'P 1'
#
loop_
_entity.id
_entity.type
_entity.pdbx_description
1 polymer ?
#
loop_
_entity_poly.entity_id
_entity_poly.type
_entity_poly.pdbx_seq_one_letter_code
_entity_poly.pdbx_strand_id
1 'polypeptide(L)'
;MPEAGEVQQPQTHYGRSILIGSTVLLVVGFGVAYFLIVMQVPSRGGTTGGVGRLQPQTLQQLKKAGNYEAALAEYERIMSDPLKDANEKGFAVISGTNLKFTLTADIKDMIEDVQRLKEVVLDPSVETRVRVEALNTLSASVCRSGRDPIIFDELYKDEPFKRYLVPGDPDLSARLMAEWSYDMSPTSFAAIRIARWYSDQVFRNGTLSGEKVSEYTAEAEKYMEIAGQLVEKELKRSTDRTRSITYIAYRMWTAITVGRLATVKDEYRAQYKTEFEDLLNFLTANKNVGVFDYLYLVREHYARFMIRIDGNTAGAKAQLDILARELQEFPIPDSSTYVRLMRNESTYNPGGYLWNNYKTLMSISPSFKATVEELLIPDPETIGSSAAPLETAEF
;
A
#
# COMPACT_ATOMS: atom_id res chain seq x y z
N MET A 1 3.82 -68.68 -67.00
CA MET A 1 2.58 -67.91 -67.22
C MET A 1 2.36 -67.05 -65.99
N PRO A 2 2.34 -65.70 -66.12
CA PRO A 2 2.19 -64.81 -64.97
C PRO A 2 0.71 -64.51 -64.70
N GLU A 3 0.30 -64.54 -63.43
CA GLU A 3 -0.96 -63.97 -62.96
C GLU A 3 -0.74 -62.53 -62.52
N ALA A 4 -1.63 -61.65 -62.97
CA ALA A 4 -1.62 -60.21 -62.70
C ALA A 4 -2.17 -59.91 -61.29
N GLY A 5 -1.42 -59.14 -60.50
CA GLY A 5 -1.86 -58.63 -59.20
C GLY A 5 -2.72 -57.37 -59.33
N GLU A 6 -3.87 -57.39 -58.68
CA GLU A 6 -4.79 -56.25 -58.52
C GLU A 6 -4.19 -55.13 -57.64
N VAL A 7 -4.36 -53.89 -58.10
CA VAL A 7 -3.97 -52.67 -57.38
C VAL A 7 -5.19 -52.15 -56.60
N GLN A 8 -5.13 -52.17 -55.27
CA GLN A 8 -6.14 -51.54 -54.41
C GLN A 8 -5.96 -50.01 -54.38
N GLN A 9 -7.05 -49.28 -54.63
CA GLN A 9 -7.11 -47.82 -54.48
C GLN A 9 -7.31 -47.41 -53.01
N PRO A 10 -6.70 -46.30 -52.57
CA PRO A 10 -6.81 -45.82 -51.19
C PRO A 10 -8.16 -45.13 -50.94
N GLN A 11 -8.88 -45.56 -49.90
CA GLN A 11 -10.06 -44.88 -49.39
C GLN A 11 -9.66 -43.61 -48.63
N THR A 12 -10.23 -42.47 -49.02
CA THR A 12 -9.94 -41.17 -48.41
C THR A 12 -10.95 -40.84 -47.28
N HIS A 13 -10.45 -40.73 -46.05
CA HIS A 13 -11.21 -40.43 -44.83
C HIS A 13 -11.54 -38.92 -44.65
N TYR A 14 -12.15 -38.26 -45.63
CA TYR A 14 -12.48 -36.82 -45.49
C TYR A 14 -13.80 -36.53 -44.74
N GLY A 15 -14.67 -37.52 -44.53
CA GLY A 15 -16.00 -37.29 -43.96
C GLY A 15 -16.07 -37.11 -42.44
N ARG A 16 -15.11 -37.63 -41.66
CA ARG A 16 -15.17 -37.59 -40.19
C ARG A 16 -14.61 -36.30 -39.57
N SER A 17 -13.71 -35.62 -40.26
CA SER A 17 -13.04 -34.42 -39.74
C SER A 17 -13.95 -33.18 -39.71
N ILE A 18 -14.91 -33.09 -40.63
CA ILE A 18 -15.83 -31.93 -40.74
C ILE A 18 -16.90 -31.94 -39.62
N LEU A 19 -17.31 -33.13 -39.15
CA LEU A 19 -18.33 -33.25 -38.10
C LEU A 19 -17.77 -32.89 -36.70
N ILE A 20 -16.48 -33.17 -36.46
CA ILE A 20 -15.83 -32.86 -35.17
C ILE A 20 -15.58 -31.36 -35.05
N GLY A 21 -15.15 -30.69 -36.13
CA GLY A 21 -14.89 -29.25 -36.13
C GLY A 21 -16.13 -28.40 -35.85
N SER A 22 -17.28 -28.80 -36.41
CA SER A 22 -18.55 -28.08 -36.21
C SER A 22 -19.12 -28.24 -34.80
N THR A 23 -18.90 -29.38 -34.16
CA THR A 23 -19.34 -29.64 -32.77
C THR A 23 -18.53 -28.80 -31.76
N VAL A 24 -17.21 -28.67 -31.96
CA VAL A 24 -16.34 -27.86 -31.08
C VAL A 24 -16.68 -26.38 -31.15
N LEU A 25 -16.94 -25.85 -32.36
CA LEU A 25 -17.32 -24.44 -32.54
C LEU A 25 -18.67 -24.11 -31.89
N LEU A 26 -19.64 -25.02 -31.92
CA LEU A 26 -20.92 -24.84 -31.25
C LEU A 26 -20.78 -24.81 -29.73
N VAL A 27 -19.98 -25.71 -29.13
CA VAL A 27 -19.78 -25.75 -27.68
C VAL A 27 -19.04 -24.50 -27.18
N VAL A 28 -18.00 -24.05 -27.89
CA VAL A 28 -17.26 -22.83 -27.53
C VAL A 28 -18.13 -21.59 -27.74
N GLY A 29 -18.86 -21.50 -28.86
CA GLY A 29 -19.76 -20.38 -29.14
C GLY A 29 -20.89 -20.25 -28.11
N PHE A 30 -21.52 -21.37 -27.73
CA PHE A 30 -22.57 -21.37 -26.71
C PHE A 30 -22.02 -21.05 -25.32
N GLY A 31 -20.82 -21.54 -24.98
CA GLY A 31 -20.15 -21.24 -23.71
C GLY A 31 -19.81 -19.75 -23.56
N VAL A 32 -19.29 -19.12 -24.62
CA VAL A 32 -18.98 -17.68 -24.62
C VAL A 32 -20.27 -16.84 -24.58
N ALA A 33 -21.29 -17.19 -25.36
CA ALA A 33 -22.57 -16.49 -25.34
C ALA A 33 -23.27 -16.60 -23.98
N TYR A 34 -23.29 -17.79 -23.38
CA TYR A 34 -23.83 -18.01 -22.03
C TYR A 34 -23.05 -17.23 -20.97
N PHE A 35 -21.72 -17.24 -21.04
CA PHE A 35 -20.87 -16.46 -20.13
C PHE A 35 -21.17 -14.97 -20.23
N LEU A 36 -21.30 -14.42 -21.45
CA LEU A 36 -21.62 -13.01 -21.65
C LEU A 36 -23.04 -12.66 -21.17
N ILE A 37 -24.03 -13.50 -21.44
CA ILE A 37 -25.43 -13.23 -21.04
C ILE A 37 -25.61 -13.36 -19.53
N VAL A 38 -25.01 -14.37 -18.90
CA VAL A 38 -25.19 -14.63 -17.45
C VAL A 38 -24.33 -13.70 -16.59
N MET A 39 -23.11 -13.37 -17.03
CA MET A 39 -22.24 -12.46 -16.27
C MET A 39 -22.58 -10.98 -16.46
N GLN A 40 -23.33 -10.59 -17.50
CA GLN A 40 -23.76 -9.20 -17.71
C GLN A 40 -25.14 -8.87 -17.11
N VAL A 41 -25.83 -9.81 -16.45
CA VAL A 41 -27.02 -9.45 -15.68
C VAL A 41 -26.55 -8.60 -14.48
N PRO A 42 -26.87 -7.29 -14.42
CA PRO A 42 -26.61 -6.51 -13.23
C PRO A 42 -27.40 -7.19 -12.12
N SER A 43 -26.71 -7.66 -11.08
CA SER A 43 -27.37 -8.27 -9.92
C SER A 43 -28.34 -7.25 -9.33
N ARG A 44 -29.61 -7.29 -9.77
CA ARG A 44 -30.70 -6.54 -9.16
C ARG A 44 -30.77 -7.03 -7.71
N GLY A 45 -30.41 -6.12 -6.81
CA GLY A 45 -30.14 -6.42 -5.42
C GLY A 45 -31.25 -7.19 -4.75
N GLY A 46 -30.97 -8.47 -4.46
CA GLY A 46 -31.61 -9.16 -3.36
C GLY A 46 -31.12 -8.50 -2.07
N THR A 47 -32.06 -7.96 -1.30
CA THR A 47 -31.87 -7.49 0.08
C THR A 47 -31.60 -8.68 1.00
N THR A 48 -30.42 -9.27 0.91
CA THR A 48 -29.87 -10.06 2.01
C THR A 48 -29.35 -9.09 3.06
N GLY A 49 -30.18 -8.88 4.10
CA GLY A 49 -29.87 -8.05 5.27
C GLY A 49 -28.76 -8.65 6.13
N GLY A 50 -27.53 -8.67 5.61
CA GLY A 50 -26.38 -9.16 6.35
C GLY A 50 -25.09 -8.50 5.88
N VAL A 51 -24.65 -7.46 6.59
CA VAL A 51 -23.22 -7.08 6.83
C VAL A 51 -22.35 -6.74 5.59
N GLY A 52 -22.84 -6.94 4.36
CA GLY A 52 -22.08 -6.77 3.11
C GLY A 52 -22.14 -5.37 2.49
N ARG A 53 -22.92 -4.44 3.06
CA ARG A 53 -23.07 -3.05 2.59
C ARG A 53 -22.32 -2.02 3.44
N LEU A 54 -21.41 -2.45 4.31
CA LEU A 54 -20.78 -1.56 5.30
C LEU A 54 -19.78 -0.54 4.73
N GLN A 55 -19.39 -0.63 3.44
CA GLN A 55 -18.47 0.36 2.86
C GLN A 55 -19.23 1.33 1.96
N PRO A 56 -19.04 2.66 2.13
CA PRO A 56 -19.49 3.65 1.16
C PRO A 56 -18.66 3.48 -0.13
N GLN A 57 -19.09 2.53 -0.98
CA GLN A 57 -18.39 2.16 -2.21
C GLN A 57 -18.17 3.39 -3.10
N THR A 58 -19.14 4.30 -3.13
CA THR A 58 -19.05 5.59 -3.85
C THR A 58 -17.86 6.41 -3.38
N LEU A 59 -17.69 6.62 -2.07
CA LEU A 59 -16.59 7.40 -1.51
C LEU A 59 -15.22 6.83 -1.92
N GLN A 60 -15.04 5.51 -1.77
CA GLN A 60 -13.79 4.87 -2.16
C GLN A 60 -13.58 4.89 -3.67
N GLN A 61 -14.62 4.73 -4.48
CA GLN A 61 -14.52 4.80 -5.95
C GLN A 61 -14.11 6.20 -6.41
N LEU A 62 -14.71 7.25 -5.85
CA LEU A 62 -14.36 8.64 -6.15
C LEU A 62 -12.90 8.94 -5.79
N LYS A 63 -12.46 8.52 -4.60
CA LYS A 63 -11.05 8.63 -4.18
C LYS A 63 -10.10 7.87 -5.11
N LYS A 64 -10.44 6.63 -5.47
CA LYS A 64 -9.63 5.81 -6.41
C LYS A 64 -9.55 6.42 -7.81
N ALA A 65 -10.57 7.17 -8.22
CA ALA A 65 -10.62 7.90 -9.48
C ALA A 65 -9.94 9.27 -9.41
N GLY A 66 -9.44 9.70 -8.24
CA GLY A 66 -8.84 11.01 -8.03
C GLY A 66 -9.83 12.17 -8.02
N ASN A 67 -11.13 11.89 -7.91
CA ASN A 67 -12.16 12.92 -7.79
C ASN A 67 -12.34 13.28 -6.31
N TYR A 68 -11.36 14.01 -5.76
CA TYR A 68 -11.24 14.30 -4.34
C TYR A 68 -12.33 15.26 -3.84
N GLU A 69 -12.78 16.20 -4.66
CA GLU A 69 -13.87 17.13 -4.34
C GLU A 69 -15.20 16.39 -4.19
N ALA A 70 -15.54 15.51 -5.14
CA ALA A 70 -16.76 14.70 -5.02
C ALA A 70 -16.65 13.68 -3.88
N ALA A 71 -15.45 13.13 -3.63
CA ALA A 71 -15.21 12.26 -2.50
C ALA A 71 -15.44 13.02 -1.18
N LEU A 72 -14.94 14.26 -1.05
CA LEU A 72 -15.15 15.08 0.14
C LEU A 72 -16.63 15.41 0.34
N ALA A 73 -17.36 15.78 -0.72
CA ALA A 73 -18.80 16.01 -0.65
C ALA A 73 -19.58 14.77 -0.21
N GLU A 74 -19.23 13.57 -0.72
CA GLU A 74 -19.84 12.31 -0.31
C GLU A 74 -19.51 11.96 1.15
N TYR A 75 -18.28 12.21 1.59
CA TYR A 75 -17.87 12.07 2.98
C TYR A 75 -18.72 12.95 3.90
N GLU A 76 -18.84 14.24 3.61
CA GLU A 76 -19.64 15.19 4.40
C GLU A 76 -21.13 14.82 4.43
N ARG A 77 -21.66 14.35 3.29
CA ARG A 77 -23.02 13.82 3.20
C ARG A 77 -23.24 12.62 4.13
N ILE A 78 -22.30 11.68 4.20
CA ILE A 78 -22.40 10.52 5.10
C ILE A 78 -22.32 10.97 6.57
N MET A 79 -21.40 11.88 6.89
CA MET A 79 -21.20 12.33 8.28
C MET A 79 -22.40 13.11 8.83
N SER A 80 -23.06 13.91 7.98
CA SER A 80 -24.23 14.72 8.33
C SER A 80 -25.56 13.96 8.33
N ASP A 81 -25.63 12.78 7.71
CA ASP A 81 -26.87 11.99 7.63
C ASP A 81 -27.19 11.34 9.00
N PRO A 82 -28.34 11.68 9.63
CA PRO A 82 -28.73 11.11 10.91
C PRO A 82 -29.17 9.65 10.82
N LEU A 83 -29.43 9.13 9.62
CA LEU A 83 -29.82 7.73 9.40
C LEU A 83 -28.61 6.80 9.28
N LYS A 84 -27.40 7.36 9.20
CA LYS A 84 -26.14 6.58 9.14
C LYS A 84 -25.71 6.13 10.52
N ASP A 85 -25.47 4.82 10.64
CA ASP A 85 -25.00 4.24 11.89
C ASP A 85 -23.53 4.56 12.17
N ALA A 86 -23.06 4.22 13.36
CA ALA A 86 -21.69 4.48 13.80
C ALA A 86 -20.64 3.77 12.92
N ASN A 87 -20.96 2.58 12.37
CA ASN A 87 -20.05 1.84 11.50
C ASN A 87 -19.91 2.50 10.14
N GLU A 88 -21.01 2.92 9.53
CA GLU A 88 -21.01 3.63 8.26
C GLU A 88 -20.20 4.93 8.37
N LYS A 89 -20.40 5.70 9.46
CA LYS A 89 -19.62 6.92 9.74
C LYS A 89 -18.15 6.60 10.02
N GLY A 90 -17.85 5.56 10.80
CA GLY A 90 -16.48 5.12 11.05
C GLY A 90 -15.74 4.72 9.76
N PHE A 91 -16.40 3.99 8.86
CA PHE A 91 -15.84 3.69 7.53
C PHE A 91 -15.67 4.92 6.65
N ALA A 92 -16.56 5.90 6.75
CA ALA A 92 -16.41 7.17 6.06
C ALA A 92 -15.18 7.93 6.55
N VAL A 93 -14.92 8.01 7.86
CA VAL A 93 -13.71 8.61 8.44
C VAL A 93 -12.44 7.93 7.92
N ILE A 94 -12.38 6.60 7.95
CA ILE A 94 -11.22 5.84 7.45
C ILE A 94 -11.01 6.08 5.94
N SER A 95 -12.08 6.03 5.16
CA SER A 95 -12.01 6.21 3.70
C SER A 95 -11.69 7.66 3.33
N GLY A 96 -12.18 8.60 4.13
CA GLY A 96 -12.05 10.05 3.98
C GLY A 96 -10.72 10.62 4.47
N THR A 97 -9.90 9.82 5.16
CA THR A 97 -8.57 10.26 5.62
C THR A 97 -7.75 10.82 4.45
N ASN A 98 -7.18 12.00 4.68
CA ASN A 98 -6.42 12.87 3.78
C ASN A 98 -7.20 13.49 2.62
N LEU A 99 -8.53 13.37 2.52
CA LEU A 99 -9.27 13.99 1.40
C LEU A 99 -9.12 15.51 1.38
N LYS A 100 -9.40 16.16 2.51
CA LYS A 100 -9.33 17.62 2.65
C LYS A 100 -7.88 18.10 2.49
N PHE A 101 -6.94 17.45 3.18
CA PHE A 101 -5.50 17.72 3.01
C PHE A 101 -5.02 17.59 1.55
N THR A 102 -5.51 16.60 0.79
CA THR A 102 -5.12 16.43 -0.62
C THR A 102 -5.53 17.63 -1.48
N LEU A 103 -6.63 18.29 -1.12
CA LEU A 103 -7.16 19.48 -1.82
C LEU A 103 -6.51 20.78 -1.35
N THR A 104 -6.10 20.87 -0.08
CA THR A 104 -5.68 22.12 0.57
C THR A 104 -4.19 22.21 0.85
N ALA A 105 -3.51 21.06 0.99
CA ALA A 105 -2.19 20.92 1.59
C ALA A 105 -2.04 21.53 3.00
N ASP A 106 -3.13 21.80 3.73
CA ASP A 106 -3.09 22.37 5.08
C ASP A 106 -2.95 21.28 6.14
N ILE A 107 -1.85 21.30 6.90
CA ILE A 107 -1.56 20.36 7.97
C ILE A 107 -2.68 20.26 9.02
N LYS A 108 -3.48 21.33 9.23
CA LYS A 108 -4.64 21.31 10.12
C LYS A 108 -5.67 20.26 9.70
N ASP A 109 -5.82 20.01 8.41
CA ASP A 109 -6.73 19.00 7.90
C ASP A 109 -6.27 17.57 8.25
N MET A 110 -4.96 17.34 8.29
CA MET A 110 -4.41 16.07 8.78
C MET A 110 -4.58 15.91 10.29
N ILE A 111 -4.47 17.00 11.06
CA ILE A 111 -4.77 17.00 12.51
C ILE A 111 -6.23 16.61 12.74
N GLU A 112 -7.17 17.22 12.00
CA GLU A 112 -8.61 16.87 12.06
C GLU A 112 -8.84 15.38 11.74
N ASP A 113 -8.16 14.84 10.73
CA ASP A 113 -8.27 13.42 10.38
C ASP A 113 -7.74 12.50 11.48
N VAL A 114 -6.63 12.85 12.13
CA VAL A 114 -6.10 12.11 13.29
C VAL A 114 -7.11 12.11 14.44
N GLN A 115 -7.70 13.25 14.76
CA GLN A 115 -8.69 13.38 15.83
C GLN A 115 -9.92 12.50 15.56
N ARG A 116 -10.49 12.57 14.35
CA ARG A 116 -11.64 11.74 13.96
C ARG A 116 -11.32 10.26 13.98
N LEU A 117 -10.14 9.86 13.54
CA LEU A 117 -9.72 8.46 13.62
C LEU A 117 -9.59 7.99 15.08
N LYS A 118 -9.06 8.83 15.99
CA LYS A 118 -9.00 8.53 17.43
C LYS A 118 -10.41 8.35 17.99
N GLU A 119 -11.36 9.20 17.62
CA GLU A 119 -12.77 9.06 18.01
C GLU A 119 -13.34 7.71 17.57
N VAL A 120 -13.14 7.31 16.31
CA VAL A 120 -13.59 6.01 15.80
C VAL A 120 -12.96 4.85 16.58
N VAL A 121 -11.66 4.91 16.91
CA VAL A 121 -11.00 3.86 17.70
C VAL A 121 -11.58 3.74 19.10
N LEU A 122 -11.99 4.85 19.72
CA LEU A 122 -12.46 4.88 21.10
C LEU A 122 -13.97 4.66 21.24
N ASP A 123 -14.76 4.85 20.18
CA ASP A 123 -16.21 4.69 20.22
C ASP A 123 -16.64 3.21 20.37
N PRO A 124 -17.26 2.82 21.50
CA PRO A 124 -17.70 1.44 21.72
C PRO A 124 -18.93 1.05 20.88
N SER A 125 -19.64 2.01 20.28
CA SER A 125 -20.77 1.75 19.37
C SER A 125 -20.30 1.32 17.97
N VAL A 126 -19.04 1.54 17.64
CA VAL A 126 -18.39 1.11 16.40
C VAL A 126 -17.91 -0.34 16.56
N GLU A 127 -18.17 -1.19 15.57
CA GLU A 127 -17.70 -2.56 15.52
C GLU A 127 -16.17 -2.64 15.61
N THR A 128 -15.66 -3.63 16.36
CA THR A 128 -14.22 -3.88 16.54
C THR A 128 -13.43 -3.86 15.23
N ARG A 129 -13.99 -4.42 14.14
CA ARG A 129 -13.31 -4.44 12.84
C ARG A 129 -13.05 -3.03 12.28
N VAL A 130 -13.99 -2.10 12.45
CA VAL A 130 -13.85 -0.72 11.96
C VAL A 130 -12.88 0.04 12.84
N ARG A 131 -12.97 -0.14 14.16
CA ARG A 131 -12.03 0.42 15.14
C ARG A 131 -10.58 -0.01 14.84
N VAL A 132 -10.39 -1.29 14.54
CA VAL A 132 -9.09 -1.88 14.14
C VAL A 132 -8.57 -1.29 12.83
N GLU A 133 -9.43 -1.07 11.83
CA GLU A 133 -9.01 -0.43 10.58
C GLU A 133 -8.65 1.06 10.78
N ALA A 134 -9.37 1.77 11.64
CA ALA A 134 -9.01 3.14 12.05
C ALA A 134 -7.67 3.16 12.80
N LEU A 135 -7.44 2.19 13.70
CA LEU A 135 -6.19 2.07 14.43
C LEU A 135 -5.00 1.71 13.51
N ASN A 136 -5.21 0.82 12.56
CA ASN A 136 -4.25 0.52 11.50
C ASN A 136 -3.95 1.77 10.65
N THR A 137 -4.96 2.57 10.34
CA THR A 137 -4.81 3.85 9.62
C THR A 137 -3.97 4.83 10.44
N LEU A 138 -4.25 5.00 11.74
CA LEU A 138 -3.47 5.84 12.66
C LEU A 138 -2.02 5.39 12.79
N SER A 139 -1.79 4.07 12.96
CA SER A 139 -0.42 3.54 13.00
C SER A 139 0.35 3.90 11.72
N ALA A 140 -0.35 4.02 10.58
CA ALA A 140 0.22 4.37 9.29
C ALA A 140 0.35 5.89 9.11
N SER A 141 -0.42 6.70 9.85
CA SER A 141 -0.39 8.15 9.79
C SER A 141 0.98 8.73 10.07
N VAL A 142 1.80 8.15 10.96
CA VAL A 142 3.19 8.61 11.17
C VAL A 142 4.05 8.50 9.91
N CYS A 143 3.90 7.42 9.14
CA CYS A 143 4.57 7.29 7.85
C CYS A 143 3.89 8.13 6.77
N ARG A 144 2.56 8.18 6.77
CA ARG A 144 1.75 8.93 5.79
C ARG A 144 1.85 10.43 5.96
N SER A 145 2.17 10.92 7.15
CA SER A 145 2.45 12.33 7.46
C SER A 145 3.81 12.75 6.91
N GLY A 146 4.62 11.82 6.41
CA GLY A 146 6.02 12.06 6.12
C GLY A 146 6.84 12.23 7.40
N ARG A 147 6.40 11.65 8.52
CA ARG A 147 6.99 11.89 9.86
C ARG A 147 6.96 13.36 10.27
N ASP A 148 5.88 14.03 9.91
CA ASP A 148 5.62 15.38 10.39
C ASP A 148 5.51 15.38 11.92
N PRO A 149 6.30 16.20 12.64
CA PRO A 149 6.31 16.22 14.10
C PRO A 149 4.97 16.67 14.69
N ILE A 150 4.25 17.59 14.03
CA ILE A 150 2.96 18.08 14.51
C ILE A 150 1.92 16.95 14.51
N ILE A 151 1.91 16.14 13.45
CA ILE A 151 1.02 14.97 13.37
C ILE A 151 1.39 13.89 14.36
N PHE A 152 2.70 13.70 14.60
CA PHE A 152 3.18 12.77 15.60
C PHE A 152 2.73 13.19 17.01
N ASP A 153 2.91 14.46 17.37
CA ASP A 153 2.49 15.01 18.66
C ASP A 153 0.98 14.89 18.84
N GLU A 154 0.19 15.27 17.83
CA GLU A 154 -1.27 15.15 17.86
C GLU A 154 -1.75 13.71 18.11
N LEU A 155 -1.09 12.73 17.48
CA LEU A 155 -1.45 11.32 17.62
C LEU A 155 -1.26 10.84 19.07
N TYR A 156 -0.14 11.21 19.69
CA TYR A 156 0.28 10.66 21.00
C TYR A 156 0.03 11.60 22.19
N LYS A 157 -0.59 12.77 22.01
CA LYS A 157 -0.80 13.73 23.12
C LYS A 157 -1.77 13.24 24.21
N ASP A 158 -2.76 12.40 23.86
CA ASP A 158 -3.85 11.98 24.75
C ASP A 158 -3.83 10.46 25.04
N GLU A 159 -4.34 10.06 26.20
CA GLU A 159 -4.65 8.65 26.48
C GLU A 159 -5.83 8.15 25.61
N PRO A 160 -5.87 6.84 25.26
CA PRO A 160 -4.89 5.79 25.55
C PRO A 160 -3.71 5.75 24.57
N PHE A 161 -3.61 6.70 23.63
CA PHE A 161 -2.59 6.69 22.59
C PHE A 161 -1.20 7.00 23.15
N LYS A 162 -1.12 7.94 24.11
CA LYS A 162 0.10 8.36 24.79
C LYS A 162 0.92 7.21 25.36
N ARG A 163 0.30 6.14 25.88
CA ARG A 163 1.02 4.97 26.41
C ARG A 163 1.87 4.21 25.38
N TYR A 164 1.61 4.43 24.09
CA TYR A 164 2.35 3.83 22.98
C TYR A 164 3.46 4.71 22.43
N LEU A 165 3.64 5.91 22.99
CA LEU A 165 4.73 6.81 22.63
C LEU A 165 6.05 6.27 23.18
N VAL A 166 7.04 6.13 22.29
CA VAL A 166 8.45 5.97 22.66
C VAL A 166 9.20 7.23 22.23
N PRO A 167 9.62 8.08 23.18
CA PRO A 167 10.35 9.31 22.85
C PRO A 167 11.59 9.03 22.00
N GLY A 168 11.71 9.74 20.89
CA GLY A 168 12.83 9.59 19.94
C GLY A 168 12.75 8.36 19.02
N ASP A 169 11.76 7.49 19.16
CA ASP A 169 11.57 6.31 18.30
C ASP A 169 10.14 6.24 17.71
N PRO A 170 9.88 7.01 16.63
CA PRO A 170 8.59 6.99 15.96
C PRO A 170 8.27 5.65 15.28
N ASP A 171 9.29 4.89 14.85
CA ASP A 171 9.09 3.58 14.22
C ASP A 171 8.61 2.56 15.28
N LEU A 172 9.16 2.57 16.49
CA LEU A 172 8.71 1.73 17.60
C LEU A 172 7.33 2.17 18.12
N SER A 173 7.07 3.48 18.22
CA SER A 173 5.74 3.98 18.60
C SER A 173 4.65 3.47 17.65
N ALA A 174 4.91 3.55 16.34
CA ALA A 174 4.02 3.02 15.31
C ALA A 174 3.87 1.49 15.37
N ARG A 175 4.93 0.75 15.75
CA ARG A 175 4.86 -0.71 15.97
C ARG A 175 3.93 -1.04 17.14
N LEU A 176 4.09 -0.37 18.29
CA LEU A 176 3.26 -0.61 19.47
C LEU A 176 1.77 -0.36 19.20
N MET A 177 1.46 0.65 18.36
CA MET A 177 0.10 0.89 17.85
C MET A 177 -0.41 -0.25 16.96
N ALA A 178 0.46 -0.84 16.12
CA ALA A 178 0.11 -2.01 15.31
C ALA A 178 -0.10 -3.26 16.18
N GLU A 179 0.68 -3.45 17.25
CA GLU A 179 0.48 -4.51 18.24
C GLU A 179 -0.86 -4.35 18.96
N TRP A 180 -1.22 -3.13 19.36
CA TRP A 180 -2.56 -2.87 19.91
C TRP A 180 -3.68 -3.22 18.93
N SER A 181 -3.51 -2.86 17.65
CA SER A 181 -4.47 -3.25 16.61
C SER A 181 -4.55 -4.76 16.45
N TYR A 182 -3.42 -5.45 16.52
CA TYR A 182 -3.33 -6.90 16.41
C TYR A 182 -4.04 -7.60 17.58
N ASP A 183 -3.81 -7.13 18.81
CA ASP A 183 -4.45 -7.65 20.03
C ASP A 183 -5.96 -7.44 20.02
N MET A 184 -6.44 -6.34 19.43
CA MET A 184 -7.87 -6.05 19.31
C MET A 184 -8.56 -6.95 18.27
N SER A 185 -7.96 -7.12 17.09
CA SER A 185 -8.37 -8.12 16.09
C SER A 185 -7.24 -8.34 15.09
N PRO A 186 -6.62 -9.53 15.02
CA PRO A 186 -5.54 -9.80 14.07
C PRO A 186 -5.94 -9.54 12.62
N THR A 187 -5.12 -8.74 11.92
CA THR A 187 -5.23 -8.48 10.48
C THR A 187 -3.90 -8.73 9.79
N SER A 188 -3.94 -9.02 8.48
CA SER A 188 -2.74 -9.15 7.66
C SER A 188 -1.87 -7.89 7.72
N PHE A 189 -2.52 -6.72 7.72
CA PHE A 189 -1.85 -5.43 7.80
C PHE A 189 -1.11 -5.20 9.13
N ALA A 190 -1.75 -5.51 10.27
CA ALA A 190 -1.10 -5.37 11.57
C ALA A 190 0.11 -6.33 11.69
N ALA A 191 -0.08 -7.60 11.32
CA ALA A 191 0.98 -8.61 11.36
C ALA A 191 2.17 -8.24 10.47
N ILE A 192 1.95 -7.85 9.21
CA ILE A 192 3.06 -7.50 8.31
C ILE A 192 3.80 -6.23 8.76
N ARG A 193 3.13 -5.32 9.45
CA ARG A 193 3.79 -4.15 10.04
C ARG A 193 4.69 -4.49 11.22
N ILE A 194 4.28 -5.46 12.04
CA ILE A 194 5.14 -5.99 13.11
C ILE A 194 6.37 -6.67 12.49
N ALA A 195 6.18 -7.53 11.48
CA ALA A 195 7.28 -8.16 10.74
C ALA A 195 8.25 -7.13 10.11
N ARG A 196 7.68 -6.07 9.51
CA ARG A 196 8.44 -4.96 8.94
C ARG A 196 9.32 -4.28 9.98
N TRP A 197 8.83 -4.08 11.21
CA TRP A 197 9.64 -3.44 12.26
C TRP A 197 10.83 -4.32 12.66
N TYR A 198 10.62 -5.61 12.93
CA TYR A 198 11.71 -6.51 13.31
C TYR A 198 12.77 -6.64 12.20
N SER A 199 12.35 -6.78 10.95
CA SER A 199 13.29 -6.80 9.81
C SER A 199 14.01 -5.45 9.62
N ASP A 200 13.40 -4.33 10.00
CA ASP A 200 14.04 -3.01 9.98
C ASP A 200 15.18 -2.91 10.98
N GLN A 201 15.00 -3.46 12.19
CA GLN A 201 16.04 -3.45 13.23
C GLN A 201 17.30 -4.16 12.74
N VAL A 202 17.13 -5.36 12.16
CA VAL A 202 18.24 -6.11 11.57
C VAL A 202 18.90 -5.36 10.41
N PHE A 203 18.09 -4.73 9.56
CA PHE A 203 18.59 -4.03 8.38
C PHE A 203 19.34 -2.74 8.70
N ARG A 204 18.88 -1.97 9.69
CA ARG A 204 19.45 -0.65 10.02
C ARG A 204 20.55 -0.72 11.06
N ASN A 205 20.48 -1.67 11.99
CA ASN A 205 21.36 -1.69 13.14
C ASN A 205 22.50 -2.71 12.96
N GLY A 206 23.61 -2.23 12.40
CA GLY A 206 24.82 -3.02 12.20
C GLY A 206 25.59 -3.37 13.48
N THR A 207 25.17 -2.89 14.65
CA THR A 207 25.84 -3.17 15.94
C THR A 207 25.10 -4.21 16.78
N LEU A 208 24.01 -4.79 16.26
CA LEU A 208 23.31 -5.89 16.93
C LEU A 208 24.24 -7.10 17.10
N SER A 209 24.12 -7.77 18.25
CA SER A 209 24.77 -9.07 18.45
C SER A 209 24.17 -10.11 17.49
N GLY A 210 24.94 -11.16 17.17
CA GLY A 210 24.44 -12.27 16.35
C GLY A 210 23.18 -12.93 16.92
N GLU A 211 23.07 -13.00 18.26
CA GLU A 211 21.87 -13.46 18.96
C GLU A 211 20.66 -12.57 18.67
N LYS A 212 20.81 -11.23 18.76
CA LYS A 212 19.72 -10.29 18.46
C LYS A 212 19.34 -10.26 16.99
N VAL A 213 20.31 -10.40 16.09
CA VAL A 213 20.03 -10.58 14.66
C VAL A 213 19.17 -11.83 14.45
N SER A 214 19.55 -12.97 15.04
CA SER A 214 18.78 -14.21 14.93
C SER A 214 17.37 -14.09 15.52
N GLU A 215 17.22 -13.49 16.69
CA GLU A 215 15.93 -13.26 17.35
C GLU A 215 14.99 -12.41 16.48
N TYR A 216 15.46 -11.26 16.00
CA TYR A 216 14.64 -10.35 15.21
C TYR A 216 14.32 -10.90 13.82
N THR A 217 15.24 -11.64 13.21
CA THR A 217 14.94 -12.36 11.97
C THR A 217 13.83 -13.40 12.18
N ALA A 218 13.89 -14.19 13.25
CA ALA A 218 12.86 -15.19 13.54
C ALA A 218 11.48 -14.56 13.81
N GLU A 219 11.41 -13.45 14.55
CA GLU A 219 10.14 -12.73 14.76
C GLU A 219 9.61 -12.11 13.46
N ALA A 220 10.47 -11.58 12.60
CA ALA A 220 10.05 -11.06 11.30
C ALA A 220 9.44 -12.17 10.42
N GLU A 221 10.07 -13.34 10.36
CA GLU A 221 9.59 -14.50 9.59
C GLU A 221 8.24 -15.00 10.11
N LYS A 222 8.12 -15.17 11.43
CA LYS A 222 6.88 -15.59 12.09
C LYS A 222 5.71 -14.66 11.78
N TYR A 223 5.88 -13.35 11.95
CA TYR A 223 4.78 -12.40 11.67
C TYR A 223 4.49 -12.25 10.18
N MET A 224 5.48 -12.44 9.31
CA MET A 224 5.27 -12.48 7.86
C MET A 224 4.42 -13.71 7.45
N GLU A 225 4.68 -14.88 8.03
CA GLU A 225 3.87 -16.08 7.81
C GLU A 225 2.43 -15.88 8.31
N ILE A 226 2.26 -15.35 9.53
CA ILE A 226 0.94 -15.02 10.09
C ILE A 226 0.19 -14.05 9.15
N ALA A 227 0.87 -13.02 8.64
CA ALA A 227 0.28 -12.06 7.71
C ALA A 227 -0.20 -12.75 6.42
N GLY A 228 0.57 -13.71 5.89
CA GLY A 228 0.19 -14.54 4.74
C GLY A 228 -1.10 -15.33 4.98
N GLN A 229 -1.20 -16.01 6.12
CA GLN A 229 -2.39 -16.77 6.48
C GLN A 229 -3.62 -15.87 6.68
N LEU A 230 -3.43 -14.69 7.28
CA LEU A 230 -4.51 -13.72 7.48
C LEU A 230 -4.98 -13.12 6.15
N VAL A 231 -4.06 -12.77 5.24
CA VAL A 231 -4.44 -12.16 3.96
C VAL A 231 -5.25 -13.14 3.11
N GLU A 232 -4.94 -14.44 3.14
CA GLU A 232 -5.73 -15.45 2.43
C GLU A 232 -7.17 -15.54 2.95
N LYS A 233 -7.35 -15.53 4.29
CA LYS A 233 -8.68 -15.52 4.93
C LYS A 233 -9.45 -14.25 4.58
N GLU A 234 -8.75 -13.14 4.55
CA GLU A 234 -9.26 -11.83 4.19
C GLU A 234 -9.73 -11.78 2.73
N LEU A 235 -8.92 -12.26 1.78
CA LEU A 235 -9.24 -12.33 0.35
C LEU A 235 -10.46 -13.21 0.06
N LYS A 236 -10.63 -14.33 0.77
CA LYS A 236 -11.81 -15.21 0.63
C LYS A 236 -13.13 -14.52 0.99
N ARG A 237 -13.10 -13.42 1.75
CA ARG A 237 -14.30 -12.68 2.20
C ARG A 237 -14.76 -11.59 1.23
N SER A 238 -14.04 -11.29 0.15
CA SER A 238 -14.41 -10.22 -0.77
C SER A 238 -13.82 -10.41 -2.17
N THR A 239 -14.66 -10.27 -3.19
CA THR A 239 -14.30 -10.48 -4.60
C THR A 239 -13.37 -9.41 -5.20
N ASP A 240 -13.22 -8.24 -4.56
CA ASP A 240 -12.40 -7.11 -5.07
C ASP A 240 -11.25 -6.70 -4.14
N ARG A 241 -10.95 -7.52 -3.11
CA ARG A 241 -9.92 -7.16 -2.12
C ARG A 241 -8.51 -7.09 -2.67
N THR A 242 -8.21 -7.77 -3.78
CA THR A 242 -6.89 -7.65 -4.43
C THR A 242 -6.62 -6.25 -4.96
N ARG A 243 -7.65 -5.40 -5.12
CA ARG A 243 -7.52 -3.99 -5.50
C ARG A 243 -7.68 -3.03 -4.33
N SER A 244 -7.77 -3.52 -3.10
CA SER A 244 -7.85 -2.70 -1.90
C SER A 244 -6.48 -2.13 -1.53
N ILE A 245 -6.45 -0.90 -0.99
CA ILE A 245 -5.21 -0.28 -0.51
C ILE A 245 -4.56 -1.13 0.59
N THR A 246 -5.35 -1.81 1.43
CA THR A 246 -4.85 -2.71 2.48
C THR A 246 -4.06 -3.89 1.90
N TYR A 247 -4.56 -4.52 0.84
CA TYR A 247 -3.83 -5.61 0.17
C TYR A 247 -2.57 -5.12 -0.54
N ILE A 248 -2.63 -3.93 -1.16
CA ILE A 248 -1.47 -3.28 -1.78
C ILE A 248 -0.39 -3.00 -0.73
N ALA A 249 -0.78 -2.44 0.40
CA ALA A 249 0.13 -2.18 1.51
C ALA A 249 0.72 -3.48 2.07
N TYR A 250 -0.07 -4.54 2.22
CA TYR A 250 0.42 -5.86 2.58
C TYR A 250 1.53 -6.34 1.63
N ARG A 251 1.25 -6.34 0.31
CA ARG A 251 2.23 -6.76 -0.71
C ARG A 251 3.52 -5.93 -0.67
N MET A 252 3.40 -4.61 -0.53
CA MET A 252 4.55 -3.72 -0.40
C MET A 252 5.39 -4.07 0.84
N TRP A 253 4.75 -4.21 2.01
CA TRP A 253 5.48 -4.50 3.23
C TRP A 253 6.08 -5.91 3.24
N THR A 254 5.47 -6.89 2.56
CA THR A 254 6.08 -8.20 2.32
C THR A 254 7.36 -8.06 1.48
N ALA A 255 7.31 -7.40 0.32
CA ALA A 255 8.49 -7.21 -0.53
C ALA A 255 9.63 -6.51 0.23
N ILE A 256 9.32 -5.46 0.99
CA ILE A 256 10.30 -4.74 1.81
C ILE A 256 10.87 -5.63 2.93
N THR A 257 10.04 -6.44 3.59
CA THR A 257 10.48 -7.35 4.66
C THR A 257 11.41 -8.42 4.08
N VAL A 258 11.05 -9.03 2.95
CA VAL A 258 11.89 -10.01 2.24
C VAL A 258 13.23 -9.39 1.81
N GLY A 259 13.21 -8.18 1.23
CA GLY A 259 14.44 -7.46 0.86
C GLY A 259 15.36 -7.19 2.06
N ARG A 260 14.81 -6.90 3.24
CA ARG A 260 15.60 -6.72 4.47
C ARG A 260 16.20 -8.03 4.94
N LEU A 261 15.41 -9.10 4.99
CA LEU A 261 15.89 -10.43 5.38
C LEU A 261 17.00 -10.94 4.44
N ALA A 262 16.90 -10.64 3.15
CA ALA A 262 17.92 -10.96 2.15
C ALA A 262 19.30 -10.31 2.40
N THR A 263 19.39 -9.30 3.28
CA THR A 263 20.68 -8.73 3.69
C THR A 263 21.44 -9.56 4.73
N VAL A 264 20.77 -10.51 5.38
CA VAL A 264 21.34 -11.34 6.44
C VAL A 264 21.14 -12.84 6.24
N LYS A 265 20.22 -13.26 5.37
CA LYS A 265 19.94 -14.67 5.05
C LYS A 265 19.91 -14.88 3.53
N ASP A 266 20.77 -15.79 3.05
CA ASP A 266 20.97 -16.02 1.61
C ASP A 266 19.75 -16.60 0.91
N GLU A 267 18.91 -17.37 1.61
CA GLU A 267 17.68 -17.95 1.05
C GLU A 267 16.69 -16.90 0.52
N TYR A 268 16.71 -15.68 1.07
CA TYR A 268 15.86 -14.58 0.61
C TYR A 268 16.47 -13.77 -0.55
N ARG A 269 17.76 -13.94 -0.87
CA ARG A 269 18.43 -13.18 -1.95
C ARG A 269 17.82 -13.45 -3.33
N ALA A 270 17.38 -14.68 -3.59
CA ALA A 270 16.68 -14.99 -4.83
C ALA A 270 15.24 -14.45 -4.81
N GLN A 271 14.58 -14.52 -3.65
CA GLN A 271 13.16 -14.17 -3.52
C GLN A 271 12.91 -12.66 -3.65
N TYR A 272 13.76 -11.79 -3.10
CA TYR A 272 13.43 -10.37 -3.02
C TYR A 272 13.20 -9.73 -4.40
N LYS A 273 13.99 -10.10 -5.42
CA LYS A 273 13.81 -9.58 -6.79
C LYS A 273 12.43 -9.93 -7.33
N THR A 274 12.04 -11.19 -7.21
CA THR A 274 10.73 -11.67 -7.64
C THR A 274 9.61 -10.91 -6.93
N GLU A 275 9.69 -10.73 -5.62
CA GLU A 275 8.67 -9.97 -4.85
C GLU A 275 8.55 -8.52 -5.34
N PHE A 276 9.67 -7.84 -5.57
CA PHE A 276 9.67 -6.46 -6.06
C PHE A 276 9.19 -6.34 -7.51
N GLU A 277 9.62 -7.22 -8.41
CA GLU A 277 9.23 -7.22 -9.82
C GLU A 277 7.75 -7.56 -9.99
N ASP A 278 7.26 -8.59 -9.30
CA ASP A 278 5.84 -8.95 -9.30
C ASP A 278 4.99 -7.82 -8.73
N LEU A 279 5.47 -7.15 -7.68
CA LEU A 279 4.78 -6.00 -7.11
C LEU A 279 4.77 -4.81 -8.07
N LEU A 280 5.90 -4.44 -8.67
CA LEU A 280 5.97 -3.34 -9.65
C LEU A 280 5.06 -3.59 -10.85
N ASN A 281 5.03 -4.83 -11.36
CA ASN A 281 4.11 -5.22 -12.43
C ASN A 281 2.65 -5.09 -11.98
N PHE A 282 2.33 -5.56 -10.78
CA PHE A 282 0.99 -5.46 -10.20
C PHE A 282 0.56 -3.99 -10.02
N LEU A 283 1.43 -3.12 -9.51
CA LEU A 283 1.12 -1.71 -9.27
C LEU A 283 0.98 -0.93 -10.59
N THR A 284 1.88 -1.17 -11.55
CA THR A 284 1.84 -0.51 -12.87
C THR A 284 0.58 -0.88 -13.66
N ALA A 285 0.09 -2.12 -13.51
CA ALA A 285 -1.15 -2.56 -14.13
C ALA A 285 -2.42 -1.97 -13.46
N ASN A 286 -2.28 -1.36 -12.27
CA ASN A 286 -3.39 -0.85 -11.49
C ASN A 286 -3.62 0.65 -11.75
N LYS A 287 -4.81 1.00 -12.28
CA LYS A 287 -5.18 2.39 -12.65
C LYS A 287 -5.69 3.25 -11.49
N ASN A 288 -5.53 2.81 -10.24
CA ASN A 288 -6.00 3.56 -9.07
C ASN A 288 -4.99 4.63 -8.68
N VAL A 289 -5.41 5.90 -8.59
CA VAL A 289 -4.50 7.02 -8.29
C VAL A 289 -3.78 6.87 -6.96
N GLY A 290 -4.41 6.24 -5.97
CA GLY A 290 -3.81 5.98 -4.66
C GLY A 290 -2.67 4.95 -4.69
N VAL A 291 -2.42 4.31 -5.84
CA VAL A 291 -1.33 3.34 -6.02
C VAL A 291 0.00 4.03 -6.32
N PHE A 292 -0.02 5.25 -6.86
CA PHE A 292 1.22 5.94 -7.26
C PHE A 292 2.17 6.18 -6.08
N ASP A 293 1.65 6.57 -4.91
CA ASP A 293 2.47 6.70 -3.70
C ASP A 293 3.18 5.39 -3.31
N TYR A 294 2.51 4.24 -3.48
CA TYR A 294 3.12 2.93 -3.23
C TYR A 294 4.15 2.58 -4.30
N LEU A 295 3.89 2.91 -5.57
CA LEU A 295 4.82 2.68 -6.67
C LEU A 295 6.16 3.38 -6.40
N TYR A 296 6.12 4.64 -5.94
CA TYR A 296 7.32 5.44 -5.65
C TYR A 296 8.16 4.82 -4.53
N LEU A 297 7.52 4.46 -3.42
CA LEU A 297 8.16 3.78 -2.29
C LEU A 297 8.77 2.43 -2.72
N VAL A 298 8.07 1.66 -3.54
CA VAL A 298 8.55 0.35 -4.01
C VAL A 298 9.79 0.50 -4.90
N ARG A 299 9.81 1.48 -5.83
CA ARG A 299 10.99 1.74 -6.66
C ARG A 299 12.20 2.16 -5.84
N GLU A 300 12.01 3.08 -4.89
CA GLU A 300 13.06 3.54 -3.99
C GLU A 300 13.65 2.37 -3.18
N HIS A 301 12.78 1.57 -2.54
CA HIS A 301 13.22 0.41 -1.79
C HIS A 301 13.90 -0.64 -2.67
N TYR A 302 13.39 -0.91 -3.87
CA TYR A 302 14.02 -1.89 -4.76
C TYR A 302 15.43 -1.45 -5.16
N ALA A 303 15.60 -0.17 -5.54
CA ALA A 303 16.91 0.40 -5.86
C ALA A 303 17.90 0.24 -4.70
N ARG A 304 17.46 0.49 -3.45
CA ARG A 304 18.29 0.29 -2.25
C ARG A 304 18.74 -1.15 -2.08
N PHE A 305 17.82 -2.10 -2.26
CA PHE A 305 18.15 -3.52 -2.12
C PHE A 305 19.07 -4.01 -3.25
N MET A 306 18.89 -3.56 -4.49
CA MET A 306 19.81 -3.87 -5.60
C MET A 306 21.25 -3.44 -5.29
N ILE A 307 21.44 -2.24 -4.72
CA ILE A 307 22.77 -1.76 -4.33
C ILE A 307 23.32 -2.62 -3.20
N ARG A 308 22.55 -2.80 -2.13
CA ARG A 308 23.06 -3.39 -0.89
C ARG A 308 23.26 -4.90 -0.97
N ILE A 309 22.42 -5.62 -1.70
CA ILE A 309 22.44 -7.09 -1.77
C ILE A 309 23.32 -7.55 -2.94
N ASP A 310 23.20 -6.92 -4.10
CA ASP A 310 23.84 -7.38 -5.34
C ASP A 310 25.01 -6.50 -5.80
N GLY A 311 25.18 -5.30 -5.24
CA GLY A 311 26.07 -4.29 -5.82
C GLY A 311 25.60 -3.76 -7.19
N ASN A 312 24.34 -4.02 -7.57
CA ASN A 312 23.78 -3.69 -8.89
C ASN A 312 23.39 -2.21 -9.00
N THR A 313 24.40 -1.35 -9.06
CA THR A 313 24.25 0.11 -9.15
C THR A 313 23.56 0.54 -10.45
N ALA A 314 23.80 -0.17 -11.56
CA ALA A 314 23.17 0.13 -12.85
C ALA A 314 21.66 -0.14 -12.83
N GLY A 315 21.24 -1.28 -12.28
CA GLY A 315 19.81 -1.59 -12.09
C GLY A 315 19.12 -0.62 -11.14
N ALA A 316 19.79 -0.26 -10.03
CA ALA A 316 19.28 0.73 -9.10
C ALA A 316 19.10 2.10 -9.77
N LYS A 317 20.09 2.56 -10.54
CA LYS A 317 19.99 3.79 -11.33
C LYS A 317 18.79 3.75 -12.27
N ALA A 318 18.56 2.65 -12.98
CA ALA A 318 17.43 2.53 -13.89
C ALA A 318 16.07 2.68 -13.17
N GLN A 319 15.91 2.10 -11.98
CA GLN A 319 14.69 2.31 -11.18
C GLN A 319 14.53 3.75 -10.70
N LEU A 320 15.63 4.40 -10.30
CA LEU A 320 15.62 5.80 -9.85
C LEU A 320 15.34 6.78 -10.99
N ASP A 321 15.86 6.52 -12.19
CA ASP A 321 15.58 7.34 -13.37
C ASP A 321 14.09 7.27 -13.75
N ILE A 322 13.47 6.08 -13.64
CA ILE A 322 12.02 5.92 -13.84
C ILE A 322 11.25 6.69 -12.77
N LEU A 323 11.64 6.54 -11.51
CA LEU A 323 11.02 7.25 -10.39
C LEU A 323 11.09 8.77 -10.56
N ALA A 324 12.23 9.31 -10.99
CA ALA A 324 12.42 10.74 -11.25
C ALA A 324 11.39 11.26 -12.27
N ARG A 325 11.24 10.58 -13.40
CA ARG A 325 10.25 10.93 -14.43
C ARG A 325 8.82 10.84 -13.88
N GLU A 326 8.48 9.76 -13.17
CA GLU A 326 7.12 9.58 -12.64
C GLU A 326 6.75 10.64 -11.58
N LEU A 327 7.73 11.16 -10.83
CA LEU A 327 7.53 12.26 -9.88
C LEU A 327 7.32 13.61 -10.60
N GLN A 328 8.04 13.86 -11.70
CA GLN A 328 7.86 15.07 -12.52
C GLN A 328 6.49 15.11 -13.21
N GLU A 329 5.93 13.94 -13.53
CA GLU A 329 4.59 13.80 -14.12
C GLU A 329 3.48 13.85 -13.06
N PHE A 330 3.81 13.93 -11.76
CA PHE A 330 2.81 13.91 -10.70
C PHE A 330 2.13 15.29 -10.55
N PRO A 331 0.78 15.38 -10.69
CA PRO A 331 0.11 16.68 -10.84
C PRO A 331 0.21 17.60 -9.62
N ILE A 332 0.28 17.03 -8.41
CA ILE A 332 0.30 17.81 -7.14
C ILE A 332 1.33 17.16 -6.20
N PRO A 333 2.64 17.44 -6.37
CA PRO A 333 3.70 16.81 -5.57
C PRO A 333 3.47 16.91 -4.06
N ASP A 334 2.91 18.03 -3.59
CA ASP A 334 2.61 18.28 -2.18
C ASP A 334 1.57 17.31 -1.59
N SER A 335 0.71 16.71 -2.42
CA SER A 335 -0.24 15.69 -1.96
C SER A 335 0.39 14.31 -1.82
N SER A 336 1.56 14.07 -2.44
CA SER A 336 2.23 12.77 -2.36
C SER A 336 2.83 12.54 -0.99
N THR A 337 2.51 11.39 -0.40
CA THR A 337 3.13 10.92 0.84
C THR A 337 4.64 10.78 0.69
N TYR A 338 5.10 10.31 -0.46
CA TYR A 338 6.51 10.08 -0.73
C TYR A 338 7.30 11.39 -0.79
N VAL A 339 6.78 12.40 -1.50
CA VAL A 339 7.43 13.73 -1.60
C VAL A 339 7.51 14.39 -0.23
N ARG A 340 6.42 14.36 0.54
CA ARG A 340 6.40 14.91 1.89
C ARG A 340 7.35 14.20 2.85
N LEU A 341 7.45 12.88 2.77
CA LEU A 341 8.45 12.12 3.54
C LEU A 341 9.87 12.60 3.22
N MET A 342 10.21 12.79 1.94
CA MET A 342 11.52 13.29 1.56
C MET A 342 11.80 14.69 2.13
N ARG A 343 10.85 15.63 2.00
CA ARG A 343 10.99 17.00 2.54
C ARG A 343 11.13 17.05 4.05
N ASN A 344 10.32 16.28 4.76
CA ASN A 344 10.35 16.26 6.21
C ASN A 344 11.64 15.61 6.73
N GLU A 345 12.11 14.53 6.10
CA GLU A 345 13.39 13.92 6.46
C GLU A 345 14.57 14.85 6.14
N SER A 346 14.54 15.60 5.03
CA SER A 346 15.60 16.57 4.72
C SER A 346 15.63 17.76 5.68
N THR A 347 14.46 18.13 6.24
CA THR A 347 14.30 19.33 7.08
C THR A 347 14.49 19.01 8.56
N TYR A 348 13.75 18.04 9.08
CA TYR A 348 13.69 17.73 10.52
C TYR A 348 14.70 16.67 10.95
N ASN A 349 15.21 15.85 10.01
CA ASN A 349 16.18 14.80 10.33
C ASN A 349 17.29 14.64 9.27
N PRO A 350 18.04 15.70 8.92
CA PRO A 350 19.04 15.67 7.84
C PRO A 350 20.26 14.75 8.11
N GLY A 351 20.43 14.29 9.35
CA GLY A 351 21.41 13.27 9.73
C GLY A 351 20.82 11.86 9.83
N GLY A 352 19.50 11.72 9.67
CA GLY A 352 18.75 10.51 9.87
C GLY A 352 19.06 9.42 8.86
N TYR A 353 18.73 8.18 9.25
CA TYR A 353 18.92 7.01 8.40
C TYR A 353 18.23 7.18 7.03
N LEU A 354 16.97 7.61 6.99
CA LEU A 354 16.22 7.73 5.73
C LEU A 354 16.84 8.80 4.81
N TRP A 355 17.10 10.01 5.32
CA TRP A 355 17.73 11.06 4.49
C TRP A 355 19.12 10.67 3.96
N ASN A 356 19.93 9.97 4.77
CA ASN A 356 21.22 9.47 4.30
C ASN A 356 21.07 8.42 3.19
N ASN A 357 20.02 7.59 3.21
CA ASN A 357 19.73 6.70 2.07
C ASN A 357 19.36 7.51 0.82
N TYR A 358 18.54 8.56 0.95
CA TYR A 358 18.22 9.43 -0.19
C TYR A 358 19.49 10.06 -0.78
N LYS A 359 20.43 10.55 0.04
CA LYS A 359 21.73 11.04 -0.43
C LYS A 359 22.52 9.99 -1.22
N THR A 360 22.54 8.75 -0.76
CA THR A 360 23.17 7.64 -1.50
C THR A 360 22.49 7.42 -2.85
N LEU A 361 21.16 7.38 -2.90
CA LEU A 361 20.41 7.19 -4.15
C LEU A 361 20.63 8.36 -5.13
N MET A 362 20.61 9.60 -4.64
CA MET A 362 20.91 10.81 -5.43
C MET A 362 22.33 10.80 -6.00
N SER A 363 23.30 10.20 -5.31
CA SER A 363 24.67 10.06 -5.85
C SER A 363 24.76 9.09 -7.04
N ILE A 364 23.78 8.20 -7.20
CA ILE A 364 23.75 7.15 -8.22
C ILE A 364 22.98 7.60 -9.47
N SER A 365 21.90 8.36 -9.29
CA SER A 365 21.08 8.87 -10.39
C SER A 365 21.03 10.41 -10.37
N PRO A 366 21.72 11.08 -11.32
CA PRO A 366 21.66 12.53 -11.46
C PRO A 366 20.26 13.09 -11.77
N SER A 367 19.43 12.35 -12.51
CA SER A 367 18.04 12.76 -12.77
C SER A 367 17.22 12.70 -11.49
N PHE A 368 17.32 11.61 -10.72
CA PHE A 368 16.66 11.51 -9.43
C PHE A 368 17.12 12.61 -8.46
N LYS A 369 18.42 12.90 -8.43
CA LYS A 369 18.95 14.02 -7.65
C LYS A 369 18.31 15.35 -8.03
N ALA A 370 18.30 15.69 -9.32
CA ALA A 370 17.72 16.94 -9.79
C ALA A 370 16.24 17.06 -9.43
N THR A 371 15.46 15.98 -9.62
CA THR A 371 14.05 15.93 -9.24
C THR A 371 13.85 16.09 -7.73
N VAL A 372 14.67 15.43 -6.91
CA VAL A 372 14.57 15.60 -5.45
C VAL A 372 14.90 17.04 -5.04
N GLU A 373 15.98 17.61 -5.55
CA GLU A 373 16.40 18.99 -5.24
C GLU A 373 15.34 20.02 -5.65
N GLU A 374 14.69 19.83 -6.79
CA GLU A 374 13.55 20.63 -7.24
C GLU A 374 12.36 20.50 -6.27
N LEU A 375 12.00 19.26 -5.92
CA LEU A 375 10.88 18.99 -5.02
C LEU A 375 11.11 19.47 -3.59
N LEU A 376 12.35 19.63 -3.14
CA LEU A 376 12.66 20.13 -1.79
C LEU A 376 12.37 21.62 -1.61
N ILE A 377 12.31 22.40 -2.69
CA ILE A 377 11.96 23.81 -2.63
C ILE A 377 10.44 23.89 -2.46
N PRO A 378 9.92 24.32 -1.29
CA PRO A 378 8.49 24.44 -1.12
C PRO A 378 7.96 25.51 -2.08
N ASP A 379 6.81 25.23 -2.71
CA ASP A 379 6.17 26.20 -3.61
C ASP A 379 5.78 27.44 -2.78
N PRO A 380 6.33 28.64 -3.09
CA PRO A 380 6.00 29.84 -2.34
C PRO A 380 4.51 30.17 -2.35
N GLU A 381 3.73 29.67 -3.31
CA GLU A 381 2.28 29.84 -3.35
C GLU A 381 1.53 28.91 -2.38
N THR A 382 2.08 27.73 -2.04
CA THR A 382 1.48 26.84 -1.02
C THR A 382 1.82 27.23 0.41
N ILE A 383 2.86 28.05 0.63
CA ILE A 383 3.28 28.54 1.96
C ILE A 383 2.37 29.66 2.50
N GLY A 384 1.49 30.23 1.66
CA GLY A 384 0.70 31.43 1.97
C GLY A 384 -0.30 31.39 3.14
N SER A 385 -0.40 30.32 3.93
CA SER A 385 -1.34 30.28 5.07
C SER A 385 -0.88 29.60 6.38
N SER A 386 0.23 28.84 6.42
CA SER A 386 0.54 28.03 7.63
C SER A 386 1.99 28.03 8.13
N ALA A 387 2.98 28.54 7.39
CA ALA A 387 4.36 28.58 7.90
C ALA A 387 4.59 29.82 8.77
N ALA A 388 4.06 29.83 9.99
CA ALA A 388 4.75 30.55 11.04
C ALA A 388 6.11 29.83 11.22
N PRO A 389 7.26 30.52 11.14
CA PRO A 389 8.53 29.89 11.41
C PRO A 389 8.48 29.29 12.82
N LEU A 390 8.71 27.98 12.92
CA LEU A 390 8.91 27.31 14.20
C LEU A 390 10.11 27.99 14.85
N GLU A 391 9.85 28.84 15.84
CA GLU A 391 10.89 29.33 16.74
C GLU A 391 11.61 28.09 17.27
N THR A 392 12.91 28.01 16.99
CA THR A 392 13.77 26.95 17.48
C THR A 392 13.71 26.97 19.00
N ALA A 393 12.89 26.10 19.58
CA ALA A 393 12.92 25.82 21.00
C ALA A 393 14.30 25.22 21.28
N GLU A 394 15.15 25.99 21.99
CA GLU A 394 16.37 25.46 22.58
C GLU A 394 15.98 24.34 23.55
N PHE A 395 16.33 23.10 23.21
CA PHE A 395 16.20 21.92 24.07
C PHE A 395 17.49 21.70 24.87
#